data_AF-A0A4X2JXS4-F1
#
_entry.id   AF-A0A4X2JXS4-F1
#
_cell.length_a   1.000
_cell.length_b   1.000
_cell.length_c   1.000
_cell.angle_alpha   90.00
_cell.angle_beta   90.00
_cell.angle_gamma   90.00
#
_symmetry.space_group_name_H-M   'P 1'
#
loop_
_entity.id
_entity.type
_entity.pdbx_description
1 polymer ?
#
loop_
_entity_poly.entity_id
_entity_poly.type
_entity_poly.pdbx_seq_one_letter_code
_entity_poly.pdbx_strand_id
1 'polypeptide(L)'
;MEAPESGAEAEEVRKEGQLASEAKVHFKVTRFIMEAGVKLGMQSIPIATACTIYHKFFCETKLDAYDPYLIAMSAIYLAGKVEEQHLRTRDIINVSHRYLNPKSEPLELDSWFWELRDSIVQCELLMLRVLHFRVSFQHPHKYLLHYLISLKNWMNRHSWERTPVSLAAWALLRDSYHGALCLQYPAQHIAVAVLYLALQCYGVEVPADSEAEKPWWQVFSEDLTKPVIDNIVSDLIQIYTMDTEIP
;
A
#
# COMPACT_ATOMS: atom_id res chain seq x y z
N MET A 1 -49.72 9.61 -6.52
CA MET A 1 -48.57 10.04 -7.34
C MET A 1 -47.37 9.88 -6.44
N GLU A 2 -46.85 8.67 -6.35
CA GLU A 2 -45.71 8.31 -5.50
C GLU A 2 -45.02 7.09 -6.13
N ALA A 3 -43.69 7.05 -5.97
CA ALA A 3 -42.69 6.14 -6.51
C ALA A 3 -42.18 6.45 -7.95
N PRO A 4 -40.93 6.93 -8.02
CA PRO A 4 -39.87 6.10 -8.59
C PRO A 4 -38.54 6.11 -7.79
N GLU A 5 -38.56 6.10 -6.44
CA GLU A 5 -37.33 6.13 -5.63
C GLU A 5 -36.69 4.74 -5.37
N SER A 6 -37.46 3.64 -5.45
CA SER A 6 -36.98 2.31 -5.04
C SER A 6 -35.97 1.65 -6.00
N GLY A 7 -35.83 2.16 -7.22
CA GLY A 7 -34.91 1.60 -8.22
C GLY A 7 -33.47 2.10 -8.08
N ALA A 8 -33.31 3.37 -7.67
CA ALA A 8 -32.00 4.01 -7.51
C ALA A 8 -31.28 3.50 -6.25
N GLU A 9 -32.01 3.38 -5.13
CA GLU A 9 -31.47 2.86 -3.86
C GLU A 9 -31.01 1.39 -4.01
N ALA A 10 -31.74 0.56 -4.74
CA ALA A 10 -31.36 -0.83 -4.97
C ALA A 10 -30.10 -0.97 -5.87
N GLU A 11 -29.90 -0.03 -6.80
CA GLU A 11 -28.73 0.01 -7.68
C GLU A 11 -27.49 0.58 -6.96
N GLU A 12 -27.67 1.55 -6.05
CA GLU A 12 -26.64 2.05 -5.15
C GLU A 12 -26.18 0.98 -4.16
N VAL A 13 -27.11 0.30 -3.48
CA VAL A 13 -26.78 -0.81 -2.55
C VAL A 13 -26.04 -1.95 -3.26
N ARG A 14 -26.41 -2.24 -4.52
CA ARG A 14 -25.70 -3.25 -5.33
C ARG A 14 -24.29 -2.80 -5.72
N LYS A 15 -24.10 -1.52 -6.05
CA LYS A 15 -22.79 -0.94 -6.35
C LYS A 15 -21.90 -0.88 -5.11
N GLU A 16 -22.43 -0.49 -3.96
CA GLU A 16 -21.72 -0.49 -2.69
C GLU A 16 -21.25 -1.90 -2.28
N GLY A 17 -22.12 -2.91 -2.45
CA GLY A 17 -21.76 -4.31 -2.21
C GLY A 17 -20.66 -4.83 -3.14
N GLN A 18 -20.65 -4.39 -4.41
CA GLN A 18 -19.60 -4.72 -5.38
C GLN A 18 -18.26 -4.05 -5.01
N LEU A 19 -18.28 -2.75 -4.69
CA LEU A 19 -17.08 -2.01 -4.27
C LEU A 19 -16.44 -2.60 -3.01
N ALA A 20 -17.25 -3.01 -2.03
CA ALA A 20 -16.75 -3.66 -0.82
C ALA A 20 -16.11 -5.03 -1.12
N SER A 21 -16.67 -5.79 -2.07
CA SER A 21 -16.09 -7.06 -2.52
C SER A 21 -14.77 -6.84 -3.26
N GLU A 22 -14.70 -5.85 -4.14
CA GLU A 22 -13.48 -5.48 -4.86
C GLU A 22 -12.38 -5.02 -3.89
N ALA A 23 -12.71 -4.18 -2.91
CA ALA A 23 -11.78 -3.74 -1.88
C ALA A 23 -11.15 -4.93 -1.11
N LYS A 24 -11.96 -5.94 -0.78
CA LYS A 24 -11.47 -7.19 -0.14
C LYS A 24 -10.52 -7.97 -1.03
N VAL A 25 -10.76 -8.00 -2.35
CA VAL A 25 -9.82 -8.63 -3.30
C VAL A 25 -8.52 -7.84 -3.37
N HIS A 26 -8.57 -6.52 -3.54
CA HIS A 26 -7.38 -5.67 -3.56
C HIS A 26 -6.55 -5.81 -2.28
N PHE A 27 -7.20 -5.88 -1.12
CA PHE A 27 -6.52 -6.09 0.16
C PHE A 27 -5.76 -7.42 0.19
N LYS A 28 -6.43 -8.54 -0.18
CA LYS A 28 -5.81 -9.88 -0.21
C LYS A 28 -4.63 -9.95 -1.17
N VAL A 29 -4.77 -9.37 -2.35
CA VAL A 29 -3.73 -9.39 -3.38
C VAL A 29 -2.56 -8.49 -2.99
N THR A 30 -2.82 -7.35 -2.37
CA THR A 30 -1.73 -6.47 -1.90
C THR A 30 -0.99 -7.09 -0.71
N ARG A 31 -1.70 -7.79 0.18
CA ARG A 31 -1.08 -8.62 1.21
C ARG A 31 -0.19 -9.71 0.62
N PHE A 32 -0.64 -10.35 -0.46
CA PHE A 32 0.19 -11.26 -1.23
C PHE A 32 1.46 -10.56 -1.77
N ILE A 33 1.36 -9.37 -2.37
CA ILE A 33 2.51 -8.62 -2.88
C ILE A 33 3.54 -8.37 -1.77
N MET A 34 3.08 -7.95 -0.59
CA MET A 34 3.97 -7.69 0.54
C MET A 34 4.64 -8.96 1.05
N GLU A 35 3.88 -10.03 1.29
CA GLU A 35 4.43 -11.30 1.79
C GLU A 35 5.38 -11.94 0.77
N ALA A 36 5.02 -11.92 -0.52
CA ALA A 36 5.85 -12.40 -1.60
C ALA A 36 7.14 -11.57 -1.71
N GLY A 37 7.04 -10.23 -1.65
CA GLY A 37 8.18 -9.34 -1.69
C GLY A 37 9.18 -9.60 -0.55
N VAL A 38 8.69 -9.80 0.67
CA VAL A 38 9.53 -10.18 1.82
C VAL A 38 10.22 -11.53 1.59
N LYS A 39 9.49 -12.55 1.11
CA LYS A 39 10.05 -13.88 0.80
C LYS A 39 11.08 -13.85 -0.34
N LEU A 40 10.94 -12.91 -1.28
CA LEU A 40 11.87 -12.67 -2.38
C LEU A 40 13.07 -11.82 -1.96
N GLY A 41 13.12 -11.32 -0.72
CA GLY A 41 14.20 -10.46 -0.23
C GLY A 41 14.16 -9.04 -0.80
N MET A 42 13.00 -8.56 -1.24
CA MET A 42 12.82 -7.19 -1.73
C MET A 42 12.98 -6.16 -0.62
N GLN A 43 13.58 -5.03 -0.95
CA GLN A 43 13.59 -3.87 -0.05
C GLN A 43 12.20 -3.20 0.01
N SER A 44 11.97 -2.36 1.03
CA SER A 44 10.67 -1.70 1.24
C SER A 44 10.22 -0.85 0.03
N ILE A 45 11.15 -0.18 -0.66
CA ILE A 45 10.84 0.67 -1.81
C ILE A 45 10.32 -0.14 -3.02
N PRO A 46 11.01 -1.19 -3.50
CA PRO A 46 10.47 -2.10 -4.51
C PRO A 46 9.09 -2.69 -4.19
N ILE A 47 8.85 -3.08 -2.92
CA ILE A 47 7.54 -3.60 -2.51
C ILE A 47 6.46 -2.52 -2.62
N ALA A 48 6.77 -1.31 -2.15
CA ALA A 48 5.89 -0.15 -2.27
C ALA A 48 5.60 0.23 -3.73
N THR A 49 6.62 0.19 -4.60
CA THR A 49 6.48 0.39 -6.05
C THR A 49 5.56 -0.66 -6.65
N ALA A 50 5.71 -1.95 -6.29
CA ALA A 50 4.82 -3.01 -6.76
C ALA A 50 3.36 -2.79 -6.33
N CYS A 51 3.11 -2.42 -5.08
CA CYS A 51 1.76 -2.11 -4.59
C CYS A 51 1.15 -0.90 -5.31
N THR A 52 1.95 0.15 -5.52
CA THR A 52 1.51 1.37 -6.22
C THR A 52 1.17 1.09 -7.68
N ILE A 53 2.00 0.30 -8.36
CA ILE A 53 1.77 -0.16 -9.74
C ILE A 53 0.46 -0.97 -9.82
N TYR A 54 0.24 -1.89 -8.88
CA TYR A 54 -0.97 -2.72 -8.82
C TYR A 54 -2.23 -1.86 -8.66
N HIS A 55 -2.27 -0.98 -7.65
CA HIS A 55 -3.42 -0.11 -7.41
C HIS A 55 -3.69 0.79 -8.61
N LYS A 56 -2.65 1.39 -9.19
CA LYS A 56 -2.81 2.29 -10.33
C LYS A 56 -3.30 1.56 -11.59
N PHE A 57 -2.91 0.31 -11.79
CA PHE A 57 -3.40 -0.50 -12.89
C PHE A 57 -4.91 -0.75 -12.78
N PHE A 58 -5.41 -1.09 -11.59
CA PHE A 58 -6.84 -1.32 -11.35
C PHE A 58 -7.67 -0.04 -11.16
N CYS A 59 -7.05 1.13 -11.06
CA CYS A 59 -7.76 2.39 -11.27
C CYS A 59 -8.14 2.63 -12.74
N GLU A 60 -7.33 2.12 -13.67
CA GLU A 60 -7.52 2.32 -15.12
C GLU A 60 -8.24 1.13 -15.79
N THR A 61 -8.42 0.02 -15.07
CA THR A 61 -8.95 -1.23 -15.61
C THR A 61 -9.95 -1.87 -14.66
N LYS A 62 -10.84 -2.72 -15.19
CA LYS A 62 -11.83 -3.46 -14.38
C LYS A 62 -11.20 -4.70 -13.77
N LEU A 63 -11.56 -5.01 -12.52
CA LEU A 63 -11.09 -6.19 -11.81
C LEU A 63 -11.43 -7.49 -12.55
N ASP A 64 -12.64 -7.58 -13.12
CA ASP A 64 -13.12 -8.79 -13.82
C ASP A 64 -12.37 -9.11 -15.13
N ALA A 65 -11.61 -8.16 -15.68
CA ALA A 65 -10.94 -8.34 -16.97
C ALA A 65 -9.61 -9.11 -16.86
N TYR A 66 -9.01 -9.16 -15.67
CA TYR A 66 -7.66 -9.69 -15.46
C TYR A 66 -7.58 -10.50 -14.17
N ASP A 67 -6.73 -11.53 -14.13
CA ASP A 67 -6.42 -12.21 -12.88
C ASP A 67 -5.57 -11.29 -11.97
N PRO A 68 -6.08 -10.90 -10.79
CA PRO A 68 -5.36 -10.00 -9.90
C PRO A 68 -4.00 -10.54 -9.44
N TYR A 69 -3.86 -11.87 -9.28
CA TYR A 69 -2.59 -12.47 -8.86
C TYR A 69 -1.55 -12.46 -9.97
N LEU A 70 -1.96 -12.64 -11.22
CA LEU A 70 -1.08 -12.47 -12.39
C LEU A 70 -0.59 -11.02 -12.51
N ILE A 71 -1.48 -10.05 -12.33
CA ILE A 71 -1.11 -8.63 -12.32
C ILE A 71 -0.17 -8.33 -11.15
N ALA A 72 -0.41 -8.89 -9.96
CA ALA A 72 0.46 -8.73 -8.80
C ALA A 72 1.87 -9.31 -9.01
N MET A 73 1.99 -10.52 -9.57
CA MET A 73 3.29 -11.11 -9.94
C MET A 73 4.04 -10.25 -10.95
N SER A 74 3.31 -9.71 -11.93
CA SER A 74 3.85 -8.82 -12.96
C SER A 74 4.24 -7.46 -12.39
N ALA A 75 3.50 -6.93 -11.41
CA ALA A 75 3.83 -5.72 -10.66
C ALA A 75 5.13 -5.88 -9.87
N ILE A 76 5.32 -7.01 -9.18
CA ILE A 76 6.57 -7.35 -8.48
C ILE A 76 7.73 -7.40 -9.46
N TYR A 77 7.55 -8.09 -10.59
CA TYR A 77 8.57 -8.23 -11.62
C TYR A 77 8.98 -6.87 -12.20
N LEU A 78 8.00 -6.03 -12.55
CA LEU A 78 8.22 -4.68 -13.08
C LEU A 78 8.87 -3.76 -12.05
N ALA A 79 8.40 -3.77 -10.80
CA ALA A 79 8.97 -2.96 -9.72
C ALA A 79 10.44 -3.29 -9.44
N GLY A 80 10.81 -4.58 -9.51
CA GLY A 80 12.20 -5.01 -9.40
C GLY A 80 13.09 -4.41 -10.48
N LYS A 81 12.59 -4.23 -11.71
CA LYS A 81 13.35 -3.55 -12.78
C LYS A 81 13.41 -2.04 -12.53
N VAL A 82 12.28 -1.42 -12.21
CA VAL A 82 12.19 0.04 -12.00
C VAL A 82 13.11 0.52 -10.86
N GLU A 83 13.20 -0.26 -9.79
CA GLU A 83 14.02 0.06 -8.61
C GLU A 83 15.40 -0.62 -8.63
N GLU A 84 15.81 -1.18 -9.77
CA GLU A 84 17.13 -1.83 -9.99
C GLU A 84 17.42 -3.02 -9.06
N GLN A 85 16.39 -3.62 -8.45
CA GLN A 85 16.47 -4.88 -7.71
C GLN A 85 15.92 -6.05 -8.55
N HIS A 86 16.77 -6.56 -9.44
CA HIS A 86 16.39 -7.59 -10.40
C HIS A 86 15.99 -8.92 -9.73
N LEU A 87 14.79 -9.40 -10.04
CA LEU A 87 14.24 -10.67 -9.56
C LEU A 87 14.12 -11.66 -10.71
N ARG A 88 14.38 -12.95 -10.43
CA ARG A 88 14.17 -14.02 -11.42
C ARG A 88 12.68 -14.37 -11.45
N THR A 89 12.10 -14.42 -12.65
CA THR A 89 10.68 -14.77 -12.84
C THR A 89 10.33 -16.13 -12.23
N ARG A 90 11.26 -17.09 -12.28
CA ARG A 90 11.10 -18.40 -11.62
C ARG A 90 10.87 -18.27 -10.11
N ASP A 91 11.63 -17.40 -9.45
CA ASP A 91 11.55 -17.26 -8.00
C ASP A 91 10.23 -16.58 -7.61
N ILE A 92 9.78 -15.61 -8.42
CA ILE A 92 8.43 -14.98 -8.28
C ILE A 92 7.34 -16.05 -8.40
N ILE A 93 7.37 -16.88 -9.44
CA ILE A 93 6.37 -17.95 -9.65
C ILE A 93 6.39 -18.94 -8.47
N ASN A 94 7.57 -19.38 -8.03
CA ASN A 94 7.69 -20.33 -6.93
C ASN A 94 7.13 -19.78 -5.62
N VAL A 95 7.46 -18.53 -5.27
CA VAL A 95 6.92 -17.87 -4.06
C VAL A 95 5.41 -17.71 -4.16
N SER A 96 4.90 -17.35 -5.35
CA SER A 96 3.47 -17.16 -5.60
C SER A 96 2.69 -18.45 -5.48
N HIS A 97 3.20 -19.53 -6.07
CA HIS A 97 2.60 -20.85 -5.94
C HIS A 97 2.61 -21.33 -4.50
N ARG A 98 3.72 -21.14 -3.76
CA ARG A 98 3.78 -21.53 -2.35
C ARG A 98 2.83 -20.72 -1.47
N TYR A 99 2.56 -19.46 -1.84
CA TYR A 99 1.58 -18.61 -1.18
C TYR A 99 0.15 -19.11 -1.43
N LEU A 100 -0.21 -19.35 -2.70
CA LEU A 100 -1.55 -19.78 -3.11
C LEU A 100 -1.85 -21.23 -2.70
N ASN A 101 -0.82 -22.09 -2.70
CA ASN A 101 -0.92 -23.51 -2.39
C ASN A 101 0.05 -23.89 -1.24
N PRO A 102 -0.25 -23.55 0.03
CA PRO A 102 0.68 -23.78 1.14
C PRO A 102 1.00 -25.27 1.39
N LYS A 103 0.06 -26.16 1.06
CA LYS A 103 0.14 -27.60 1.30
C LYS A 103 0.58 -28.41 0.08
N SER A 104 0.77 -27.79 -1.09
CA SER A 104 1.18 -28.52 -2.28
C SER A 104 2.68 -28.84 -2.26
N GLU A 105 3.05 -29.81 -3.08
CA GLU A 105 4.44 -30.09 -3.40
C GLU A 105 5.09 -28.91 -4.16
N PRO A 106 6.43 -28.84 -4.21
CA PRO A 106 7.14 -27.86 -5.02
C PRO A 106 6.69 -27.92 -6.48
N LEU A 107 6.63 -26.76 -7.14
CA LEU A 107 6.23 -26.68 -8.54
C LEU A 107 7.18 -27.48 -9.43
N GLU A 108 6.60 -28.34 -10.25
CA GLU A 108 7.31 -28.99 -11.35
C GLU A 108 7.50 -28.00 -12.50
N LEU A 109 8.57 -28.17 -13.27
CA LEU A 109 8.86 -27.34 -14.45
C LEU A 109 8.11 -27.90 -15.67
N ASP A 110 6.79 -27.80 -15.63
CA ASP A 110 5.89 -28.27 -16.66
C ASP A 110 5.55 -27.19 -17.71
N SER A 111 4.67 -27.51 -18.67
CA SER A 111 4.23 -26.54 -19.68
C SER A 111 3.52 -25.34 -19.07
N TRP A 112 2.75 -25.54 -18.00
CA TRP A 112 2.03 -24.48 -17.30
C TRP A 112 2.98 -23.45 -16.69
N PHE A 113 4.11 -23.89 -16.10
CA PHE A 113 5.14 -22.97 -15.60
C PHE A 113 5.67 -22.03 -16.69
N TRP A 114 5.94 -22.55 -17.88
CA TRP A 114 6.44 -21.74 -19.00
C TRP A 114 5.39 -20.78 -19.55
N GLU A 115 4.13 -21.21 -19.64
CA GLU A 115 3.01 -20.35 -20.02
C GLU A 115 2.79 -19.20 -19.02
N LEU A 116 2.88 -19.49 -17.72
CA LEU A 116 2.77 -18.47 -16.67
C LEU A 116 3.94 -17.48 -16.73
N ARG A 117 5.17 -17.98 -16.93
CA ARG A 117 6.35 -17.12 -17.12
C ARG A 117 6.16 -16.17 -18.29
N ASP A 118 5.71 -16.68 -19.43
CA ASP A 118 5.48 -15.87 -20.61
C ASP A 118 4.33 -14.87 -20.39
N SER A 119 3.28 -15.27 -19.67
CA SER A 119 2.17 -14.40 -19.26
C SER A 119 2.65 -13.23 -18.40
N ILE A 120 3.55 -13.45 -17.44
CA ILE A 120 4.15 -12.38 -16.61
C ILE A 120 4.92 -11.37 -17.48
N VAL A 121 5.69 -11.87 -18.45
CA VAL A 121 6.46 -11.02 -19.37
C VAL A 121 5.54 -10.22 -20.30
N GLN A 122 4.45 -10.81 -20.79
CA GLN A 122 3.46 -10.09 -21.60
C GLN A 122 2.69 -9.05 -20.77
N CYS A 123 2.31 -9.41 -19.54
CA CYS A 123 1.63 -8.50 -18.62
C CYS A 123 2.48 -7.29 -18.27
N GLU A 124 3.82 -7.43 -18.20
CA GLU A 124 4.71 -6.28 -18.02
C GLU A 124 4.48 -5.19 -19.09
N LEU A 125 4.47 -5.57 -20.37
CA LEU A 125 4.23 -4.62 -21.47
C LEU A 125 2.82 -4.03 -21.43
N LEU A 126 1.83 -4.83 -21.07
CA LEU A 126 0.46 -4.36 -20.86
C LEU A 126 0.41 -3.30 -19.76
N MET A 127 0.99 -3.57 -18.60
CA MET A 127 1.01 -2.67 -17.45
C MET A 127 1.73 -1.36 -17.80
N LEU A 128 2.87 -1.42 -18.50
CA LEU A 128 3.57 -0.22 -18.96
C LEU A 128 2.69 0.64 -19.87
N ARG A 129 1.91 0.03 -20.78
CA ARG A 129 1.00 0.77 -21.67
C ARG A 129 -0.16 1.41 -20.92
N VAL A 130 -0.81 0.65 -20.03
CA VAL A 130 -1.92 1.14 -19.20
C VAL A 130 -1.46 2.29 -18.30
N LEU A 131 -0.27 2.18 -17.71
CA LEU A 131 0.31 3.22 -16.87
C LEU A 131 0.95 4.38 -17.66
N HIS A 132 0.85 4.37 -18.99
CA HIS A 132 1.47 5.35 -19.87
C HIS A 132 2.98 5.54 -19.62
N PHE A 133 3.67 4.46 -19.30
CA PHE A 133 5.09 4.41 -18.93
C PHE A 133 5.45 5.30 -17.71
N ARG A 134 4.46 5.72 -16.91
CA ARG A 134 4.64 6.48 -15.67
C ARG A 134 4.75 5.53 -14.46
N VAL A 135 5.91 4.88 -14.36
CA VAL A 135 6.24 3.90 -13.32
C VAL A 135 7.24 4.40 -12.26
N SER A 136 7.65 5.68 -12.34
CA SER A 136 8.42 6.32 -11.28
C SER A 136 7.46 6.96 -10.26
N PHE A 137 7.57 6.55 -9.00
CA PHE A 137 6.71 7.01 -7.92
C PHE A 137 7.52 7.66 -6.81
N GLN A 138 6.95 8.68 -6.19
CA GLN A 138 7.50 9.25 -4.96
C GLN A 138 6.88 8.50 -3.78
N HIS A 139 7.73 7.90 -2.95
CA HIS A 139 7.29 7.12 -1.80
C HIS A 139 7.41 7.88 -0.48
N PRO A 140 6.49 7.70 0.49
CA PRO A 140 6.54 8.37 1.79
C PRO A 140 7.77 8.00 2.63
N HIS A 141 8.38 6.85 2.37
CA HIS A 141 9.53 6.30 3.11
C HIS A 141 10.67 7.30 3.31
N LYS A 142 11.04 8.05 2.27
CA LYS A 142 12.11 9.05 2.36
C LYS A 142 11.73 10.18 3.30
N TYR A 143 10.51 10.69 3.18
CA TYR A 143 9.99 11.77 4.02
C TYR A 143 9.86 11.33 5.47
N LEU A 144 9.31 10.14 5.71
CA LEU A 144 9.18 9.56 7.06
C LEU A 144 10.53 9.47 7.77
N LEU A 145 11.59 9.02 7.06
CA LEU A 145 12.93 8.95 7.64
C LEU A 145 13.44 10.34 8.07
N HIS A 146 13.28 11.36 7.21
CA HIS A 146 13.68 12.72 7.54
C HIS A 146 12.87 13.28 8.73
N TYR A 147 11.56 13.05 8.75
CA TYR A 147 10.68 13.54 9.82
C TYR A 147 10.97 12.86 11.17
N LEU A 148 11.23 11.56 11.18
CA LEU A 148 11.64 10.83 12.38
C LEU A 148 12.97 11.34 12.96
N ILE A 149 13.94 11.68 12.10
CA ILE A 149 15.21 12.26 12.54
C ILE A 149 15.00 13.65 13.16
N SER A 150 14.16 14.49 12.54
CA SER A 150 13.82 15.82 13.07
C SER A 150 13.11 15.71 14.43
N LEU A 151 12.10 14.86 14.56
CA LEU A 151 11.39 14.65 15.82
C LEU A 151 12.29 14.10 16.92
N LYS A 152 13.20 13.16 16.59
CA LYS A 152 14.19 12.65 17.54
C LYS A 152 15.06 13.77 18.12
N ASN A 153 15.36 14.81 17.32
CA ASN A 153 16.16 15.95 17.78
C ASN A 153 15.35 16.94 18.63
N TRP A 154 14.03 17.02 18.42
CA TRP A 154 13.14 17.87 19.22
C TRP A 154 12.76 17.23 20.56
N MET A 155 12.79 15.90 20.64
CA MET A 155 12.40 15.14 21.81
C MET A 155 13.56 14.80 22.77
N ASN A 156 13.21 14.58 24.04
CA ASN A 156 14.14 14.07 25.04
C ASN A 156 14.60 12.65 24.67
N ARG A 157 15.93 12.46 24.57
CA ARG A 157 16.55 11.18 24.20
C ARG A 157 16.03 9.97 24.98
N HIS A 158 15.86 10.12 26.30
CA HIS A 158 15.37 9.05 27.17
C HIS A 158 13.90 8.67 26.94
N SER A 159 13.06 9.62 26.53
CA SER A 159 11.66 9.38 26.19
C SER A 159 11.56 8.66 24.85
N TRP A 160 12.28 9.17 23.84
CA TRP A 160 12.30 8.60 22.49
C TRP A 160 12.83 7.17 22.45
N GLU A 161 13.89 6.86 23.20
CA GLU A 161 14.47 5.49 23.24
C GLU A 161 13.53 4.47 23.91
N ARG A 162 12.60 4.92 24.77
CA ARG A 162 11.64 4.03 25.44
C ARG A 162 10.38 3.78 24.62
N THR A 163 10.00 4.69 23.73
CA THR A 163 8.78 4.60 22.92
C THR A 163 9.12 4.15 21.49
N PRO A 164 8.62 3.01 21.01
CA PRO A 164 8.92 2.52 19.66
C PRO A 164 8.12 3.24 18.55
N VAL A 165 8.03 4.58 18.61
CA VAL A 165 7.29 5.43 17.66
C VAL A 165 7.82 5.23 16.23
N SER A 166 9.14 5.13 16.05
CA SER A 166 9.76 4.92 14.74
C SER A 166 9.38 3.57 14.12
N LEU A 167 9.35 2.50 14.92
CA LEU A 167 8.96 1.18 14.44
C LEU A 167 7.47 1.16 14.10
N ALA A 168 6.62 1.75 14.94
CA ALA A 168 5.18 1.82 14.69
C ALA A 168 4.86 2.66 13.46
N ALA A 169 5.48 3.84 13.28
CA ALA A 169 5.29 4.66 12.10
C ALA A 169 5.71 3.92 10.81
N TRP A 170 6.78 3.13 10.88
CA TRP A 170 7.22 2.31 9.75
C TRP A 170 6.27 1.14 9.45
N ALA A 171 5.69 0.53 10.48
CA ALA A 171 4.65 -0.49 10.34
C ALA A 171 3.37 0.10 9.73
N LEU A 172 2.86 1.21 10.28
CA LEU A 172 1.71 1.94 9.75
C LEU A 172 1.93 2.37 8.30
N LEU A 173 3.14 2.83 7.95
CA LEU A 173 3.47 3.15 6.56
C LEU A 173 3.40 1.93 5.66
N ARG A 174 3.94 0.79 6.08
CA ARG A 174 3.82 -0.46 5.31
C ARG A 174 2.35 -0.80 5.10
N ASP A 175 1.56 -0.74 6.16
CA ASP A 175 0.16 -1.15 6.13
C ASP A 175 -0.68 -0.22 5.26
N SER A 176 -0.30 1.06 5.14
CA SER A 176 -0.96 2.02 4.25
C SER A 176 -1.00 1.60 2.77
N TYR A 177 -0.05 0.75 2.33
CA TYR A 177 -0.02 0.26 0.96
C TYR A 177 -1.04 -0.85 0.68
N HIS A 178 -1.66 -1.46 1.70
CA HIS A 178 -2.80 -2.37 1.47
C HIS A 178 -4.00 -1.63 0.85
N GLY A 179 -4.14 -0.33 1.16
CA GLY A 179 -5.09 0.56 0.51
C GLY A 179 -4.47 1.38 -0.62
N ALA A 180 -5.32 2.07 -1.38
CA ALA A 180 -4.92 2.98 -2.45
C ALA A 180 -4.48 4.37 -1.95
N LEU A 181 -4.09 4.50 -0.68
CA LEU A 181 -3.65 5.76 -0.04
C LEU A 181 -2.52 6.43 -0.82
N CYS A 182 -1.60 5.63 -1.36
CA CYS A 182 -0.47 6.08 -2.19
C CYS A 182 -0.88 6.80 -3.49
N LEU A 183 -2.13 6.65 -3.93
CA LEU A 183 -2.68 7.33 -5.12
C LEU A 183 -3.52 8.56 -4.76
N GLN A 184 -4.15 8.55 -3.58
CA GLN A 184 -5.09 9.58 -3.16
C GLN A 184 -4.39 10.79 -2.53
N TYR A 185 -3.28 10.56 -1.82
CA TYR A 185 -2.59 11.59 -1.05
C TYR A 185 -1.11 11.67 -1.46
N PRO A 186 -0.51 12.88 -1.40
CA PRO A 186 0.91 13.02 -1.69
C PRO A 186 1.77 12.35 -0.61
N ALA A 187 2.93 11.84 -1.02
CA ALA A 187 3.81 11.05 -0.18
C ALA A 187 4.21 11.74 1.14
N GLN A 188 4.35 13.07 1.11
CA GLN A 188 4.64 13.88 2.30
C GLN A 188 3.52 13.82 3.33
N HIS A 189 2.26 13.92 2.89
CA HIS A 189 1.09 13.92 3.78
C HIS A 189 0.90 12.56 4.43
N ILE A 190 1.09 11.47 3.67
CA ILE A 190 1.03 10.10 4.21
C ILE A 190 2.11 9.93 5.30
N ALA A 191 3.34 10.36 5.04
CA ALA A 191 4.44 10.26 6.00
C ALA A 191 4.16 11.03 7.31
N VAL A 192 3.53 12.20 7.23
CA VAL A 192 3.11 12.95 8.42
C VAL A 192 1.94 12.28 9.13
N ALA A 193 0.95 11.77 8.39
CA ALA A 193 -0.24 11.14 8.98
C ALA A 193 0.09 9.85 9.73
N VAL A 194 0.94 8.98 9.18
CA VAL A 194 1.39 7.75 9.88
C VAL A 194 2.20 8.08 11.13
N LEU A 195 2.98 9.17 11.09
CA LEU A 195 3.76 9.64 12.23
C LEU A 195 2.86 10.26 13.31
N TYR A 196 1.86 11.04 12.90
CA TYR A 196 0.85 11.62 13.77
C TYR A 196 0.09 10.51 14.52
N LEU A 197 -0.38 9.50 13.80
CA LEU A 197 -1.05 8.35 14.40
C LEU A 197 -0.12 7.56 15.34
N ALA A 198 1.13 7.32 14.94
CA ALA A 198 2.10 6.64 15.80
C ALA A 198 2.32 7.38 17.13
N LEU A 199 2.47 8.71 17.10
CA LEU A 199 2.62 9.53 18.29
C LEU A 199 1.38 9.45 19.19
N GLN A 200 0.18 9.52 18.61
CA GLN A 200 -1.08 9.36 19.34
C GLN A 200 -1.21 7.99 20.01
N CYS A 201 -0.86 6.91 19.31
CA CYS A 201 -0.91 5.55 19.86
C CYS A 201 -0.04 5.37 21.11
N TYR A 202 1.09 6.07 21.21
CA TYR A 202 1.98 6.02 22.37
C TYR A 202 1.75 7.16 23.38
N GLY A 203 0.78 8.05 23.13
CA GLY A 203 0.51 9.22 23.98
C GLY A 203 1.71 10.17 24.08
N VAL A 204 2.51 10.27 23.00
CA VAL A 204 3.68 11.14 22.95
C VAL A 204 3.27 12.48 22.35
N GLU A 205 3.35 13.52 23.18
CA GLU A 205 3.16 14.90 22.72
C GLU A 205 4.50 15.49 22.27
N VAL A 206 4.47 16.22 21.16
CA VAL A 206 5.66 16.93 20.67
C VAL A 206 5.90 18.14 21.58
N PRO A 207 7.14 18.33 22.08
CA PRO A 207 7.44 19.47 22.94
C PRO A 207 7.12 20.81 22.26
N ALA A 208 6.61 21.77 23.04
CA ALA A 208 6.31 23.15 22.62
C ALA A 208 5.20 23.31 21.56
N ASP A 209 4.40 22.27 21.27
CA ASP A 209 3.26 22.37 20.33
C ASP A 209 2.17 23.35 20.82
N SER A 210 2.01 23.52 22.14
CA SER A 210 1.07 24.48 22.75
C SER A 210 1.55 25.93 22.72
N GLU A 211 2.86 26.17 22.56
CA GLU A 211 3.48 27.51 22.55
C GLU A 211 3.86 27.97 21.13
N ALA A 212 3.81 27.07 20.14
CA ALA A 212 4.17 27.35 18.76
C ALA A 212 3.03 28.05 17.99
N GLU A 213 3.39 28.98 17.11
CA GLU A 213 2.42 29.65 16.20
C GLU A 213 1.79 28.69 15.19
N LYS A 214 2.48 27.58 14.89
CA LYS A 214 2.04 26.54 13.96
C LYS A 214 2.23 25.17 14.59
N PRO A 215 1.30 24.23 14.38
CA PRO A 215 1.46 22.87 14.86
C PRO A 215 2.66 22.19 14.20
N TRP A 216 3.28 21.24 14.90
CA TRP A 216 4.53 20.60 14.46
C TRP A 216 4.46 19.97 13.06
N TRP A 217 3.29 19.47 12.64
CA TRP A 217 3.13 18.83 11.33
C TRP A 217 3.20 19.82 10.16
N GLN A 218 2.83 21.09 10.37
CA GLN A 218 2.91 22.13 9.33
C GLN A 218 4.35 22.54 9.01
N VAL A 219 5.31 22.24 9.91
CA VAL A 219 6.73 22.44 9.66
C VAL A 219 7.24 21.48 8.57
N PHE A 220 6.60 20.31 8.43
CA PHE A 220 6.99 19.28 7.47
C PHE A 220 6.27 19.39 6.12
N SER A 221 5.04 19.91 6.12
CA SER A 221 4.28 20.26 4.92
C SER A 221 3.38 21.45 5.22
N GLU A 222 3.65 22.59 4.57
CA GLU A 222 2.91 23.83 4.80
C GLU A 222 1.45 23.75 4.32
N ASP A 223 1.18 22.93 3.30
CA ASP A 223 -0.14 22.73 2.70
C ASP A 223 -1.03 21.78 3.52
N LEU A 224 -0.48 21.14 4.56
CA LEU A 224 -1.17 20.10 5.31
C LEU A 224 -2.11 20.68 6.37
N THR A 225 -3.38 20.32 6.24
CA THR A 225 -4.43 20.71 7.20
C THR A 225 -4.83 19.54 8.08
N LYS A 226 -5.31 19.84 9.29
CA LYS A 226 -5.80 18.85 10.25
C LYS A 226 -6.87 17.89 9.66
N PRO A 227 -7.91 18.35 8.94
CA PRO A 227 -8.89 17.43 8.34
C PRO A 227 -8.29 16.46 7.33
N VAL A 228 -7.26 16.86 6.58
CA VAL A 228 -6.57 15.95 5.65
C VAL A 228 -5.84 14.84 6.41
N ILE A 229 -5.19 15.17 7.53
CA ILE A 229 -4.56 14.15 8.40
C ILE A 229 -5.63 13.19 8.93
N ASP A 230 -6.75 13.72 9.43
CA ASP A 230 -7.82 12.90 10.01
C ASP A 230 -8.45 11.97 8.96
N ASN A 231 -8.60 12.43 7.71
CA ASN A 231 -9.05 11.58 6.61
C ASN A 231 -8.06 10.44 6.31
N ILE A 232 -6.76 10.75 6.16
CA ILE A 232 -5.73 9.72 5.92
C ILE A 232 -5.70 8.70 7.07
N VAL A 233 -5.81 9.17 8.31
CA VAL A 233 -5.83 8.32 9.50
C VAL A 233 -7.07 7.44 9.51
N SER A 234 -8.24 7.99 9.19
CA SER A 234 -9.49 7.23 9.08
C SER A 234 -9.41 6.14 8.01
N ASP A 235 -8.93 6.48 6.83
CA ASP A 235 -8.72 5.55 5.71
C ASP A 235 -7.73 4.42 6.11
N LEU A 236 -6.68 4.76 6.84
CA LEU A 236 -5.70 3.78 7.34
C LEU A 236 -6.28 2.89 8.44
N ILE A 237 -7.12 3.43 9.34
CA ILE A 237 -7.82 2.62 10.35
C ILE A 237 -8.79 1.64 9.69
N GLN A 238 -9.46 2.05 8.60
CA GLN A 238 -10.35 1.18 7.84
C GLN A 238 -9.63 -0.04 7.24
N ILE A 239 -8.33 0.08 6.91
CA ILE A 239 -7.53 -1.07 6.45
C ILE A 239 -7.45 -2.13 7.56
N TYR A 240 -7.29 -1.73 8.82
CA TYR A 240 -7.26 -2.67 9.95
C TYR A 240 -8.62 -3.30 10.23
N THR A 241 -9.73 -2.58 10.03
CA THR A 241 -11.05 -3.19 10.15
C THR A 241 -11.24 -4.26 9.07
N MET A 242 -10.79 -4.02 7.84
CA MET A 242 -10.81 -5.02 6.77
C MET A 242 -9.96 -6.26 7.10
N ASP A 243 -8.77 -6.10 7.70
CA ASP A 243 -7.93 -7.24 8.08
C ASP A 243 -8.62 -8.13 9.13
N THR A 244 -9.32 -7.53 10.10
CA THR A 244 -10.07 -8.31 11.11
C THR A 244 -11.27 -9.08 10.54
N GLU A 245 -11.81 -8.67 9.40
CA GLU A 245 -12.93 -9.33 8.73
C GLU A 245 -12.50 -10.49 7.83
N ILE A 246 -11.21 -10.60 7.51
CA ILE A 246 -10.69 -11.62 6.60
C ILE A 246 -10.15 -12.78 7.46
N PRO A 247 -10.70 -14.00 7.31
CA PRO A 247 -10.30 -15.16 8.11
C PRO A 247 -8.91 -15.70 7.77
#